data_AF-X0WPW6-F1
#
_entry.id   AF-X0WPW6-F1
#
_cell.length_a   1.000
_cell.length_b   1.000
_cell.length_c   1.000
_cell.angle_alpha   90.00
_cell.angle_beta   90.00
_cell.angle_gamma   90.00
#
_symmetry.space_group_name_H-M   'P 1'
#
loop_
_entity.id
_entity.type
_entity.pdbx_description
1 polymer ?
#
loop_
_entity_poly.entity_id
_entity_poly.type
_entity_poly.pdbx_seq_one_letter_code
_entity_poly.pdbx_strand_id
1 'polypeptide(L)'
;GPERYNELYTKLRNLNKILAWAHSRAIENILEEVNCSVAVTDQFGDKSFVLNALMKKGREIELIQRPKAEEDLAVAAASILARAEFLRRLYFLSQDVGMDLPKGSSSLVDEAGLRLVKLHKVEILDKVAKKHFKITRRILASLKE
;
A
#
# COMPACT_ATOMS: atom_id res chain seq x y z
N GLY A 1 -0.47 -4.28 -7.32
CA GLY A 1 0.66 -3.35 -7.47
C GLY A 1 0.16 -1.91 -7.57
N PRO A 2 1.00 -0.97 -8.01
CA PRO A 2 0.66 0.45 -8.14
C PRO A 2 -0.57 0.75 -9.02
N GLU A 3 -0.79 0.00 -10.11
CA GLU A 3 -1.97 0.18 -10.99
C GLU A 3 -3.28 0.04 -10.22
N ARG A 4 -3.47 -1.10 -9.55
CA ARG A 4 -4.65 -1.35 -8.72
C ARG A 4 -4.80 -0.31 -7.61
N TYR A 5 -3.68 0.15 -7.05
CA TYR A 5 -3.70 1.22 -6.06
C TYR A 5 -4.23 2.53 -6.65
N ASN A 6 -3.78 2.93 -7.85
CA ASN A 6 -4.22 4.14 -8.53
C ASN A 6 -5.71 4.07 -8.92
N GLU A 7 -6.20 2.90 -9.33
CA GLU A 7 -7.64 2.65 -9.56
C GLU A 7 -8.46 2.86 -8.28
N LEU A 8 -8.05 2.23 -7.18
CA LEU A 8 -8.74 2.33 -5.90
C LEU A 8 -8.71 3.76 -5.37
N TYR A 9 -7.59 4.46 -5.51
CA TYR A 9 -7.46 5.85 -5.09
C TYR A 9 -8.39 6.77 -5.88
N THR A 10 -8.54 6.55 -7.18
CA THR A 10 -9.47 7.34 -8.01
C THR A 10 -10.90 7.22 -7.52
N LYS A 11 -11.31 6.02 -7.08
CA LYS A 11 -12.67 5.73 -6.58
C LYS A 11 -12.90 6.22 -5.15
N LEU A 12 -11.94 5.98 -4.26
CA LEU A 12 -12.12 6.20 -2.82
C LEU A 12 -11.61 7.56 -2.35
N ARG A 13 -10.61 8.13 -3.05
CA ARG A 13 -9.93 9.40 -2.76
C ARG A 13 -9.47 9.58 -1.32
N ASN A 14 -9.26 8.48 -0.60
CA ASN A 14 -8.86 8.48 0.80
C ASN A 14 -7.99 7.25 1.08
N LEU A 15 -6.76 7.48 1.53
CA LEU A 15 -5.79 6.42 1.81
C LEU A 15 -6.29 5.48 2.92
N ASN A 16 -6.90 6.01 3.98
CA ASN A 16 -7.36 5.20 5.11
C ASN A 16 -8.48 4.25 4.70
N LYS A 17 -9.34 4.63 3.74
CA LYS A 17 -10.33 3.72 3.15
C LYS A 17 -9.69 2.59 2.35
N ILE A 18 -8.61 2.87 1.60
CA ILE A 18 -7.87 1.85 0.85
C ILE A 18 -7.19 0.87 1.83
N LEU A 19 -6.56 1.40 2.87
CA LEU A 19 -5.94 0.59 3.93
C LEU A 19 -7.00 -0.28 4.60
N ALA A 20 -8.12 0.28 5.02
CA ALA A 20 -9.21 -0.48 5.63
C ALA A 20 -9.73 -1.61 4.74
N TRP A 21 -9.90 -1.37 3.45
CA TRP A 21 -10.26 -2.42 2.48
C TRP A 21 -9.19 -3.53 2.41
N ALA A 22 -7.91 -3.16 2.34
CA ALA A 22 -6.80 -4.12 2.27
C ALA A 22 -6.69 -4.95 3.56
N HIS A 23 -6.78 -4.32 4.73
CA HIS A 23 -6.78 -4.98 6.03
C HIS A 23 -7.96 -5.94 6.16
N SER A 24 -9.17 -5.50 5.80
CA SER A 24 -10.36 -6.36 5.88
C SER A 24 -10.26 -7.56 4.95
N ARG A 25 -9.67 -7.39 3.76
CA ARG A 25 -9.44 -8.51 2.84
C ARG A 25 -8.39 -9.49 3.37
N ALA A 26 -7.32 -9.00 3.98
CA ALA A 26 -6.31 -9.86 4.61
C ALA A 26 -6.90 -10.66 5.79
N ILE A 27 -7.69 -10.01 6.64
CA ILE A 27 -8.40 -10.65 7.75
C ILE A 27 -9.33 -11.75 7.22
N GLU A 28 -10.18 -11.44 6.23
CA GLU A 28 -11.11 -12.42 5.66
C GLU A 28 -10.37 -13.65 5.11
N ASN A 29 -9.30 -13.44 4.33
CA ASN A 29 -8.51 -14.55 3.77
C ASN A 29 -7.84 -15.40 4.86
N ILE A 30 -7.38 -14.80 5.97
CA ILE A 30 -6.79 -15.58 7.08
C ILE A 30 -7.88 -16.39 7.80
N LEU A 31 -9.07 -15.80 7.99
CA LEU A 31 -10.22 -16.49 8.59
C LEU A 31 -10.79 -17.61 7.71
N GLU A 32 -10.42 -17.68 6.42
CA GLU A 32 -10.70 -18.84 5.56
C GLU A 32 -9.90 -20.07 5.97
N GLU A 33 -8.67 -19.87 6.45
CA GLU A 33 -7.72 -20.93 6.79
C GLU A 33 -7.64 -21.23 8.29
N VAL A 34 -7.90 -20.23 9.14
CA VAL A 34 -7.70 -20.31 10.59
C VAL A 34 -8.92 -19.78 11.33
N ASN A 35 -9.41 -20.55 12.30
CA ASN A 35 -10.42 -20.08 13.23
C ASN A 35 -9.76 -19.13 14.25
N CYS A 36 -10.19 -17.88 14.27
CA CYS A 36 -9.76 -16.88 15.24
C CYS A 36 -10.97 -16.06 15.68
N SER A 37 -11.00 -15.64 16.95
CA SER A 37 -12.06 -14.80 17.51
C SER A 37 -11.69 -13.32 17.61
N VAL A 38 -10.42 -12.97 17.44
CA VAL A 38 -9.90 -11.61 17.61
C VAL A 38 -8.93 -11.25 16.49
N ALA A 39 -9.04 -10.05 15.95
CA ALA A 39 -8.04 -9.45 15.07
C ALA A 39 -7.51 -8.15 15.67
N VAL A 40 -6.19 -8.02 15.74
CA VAL A 40 -5.51 -6.80 16.21
C VAL A 40 -4.88 -6.09 15.02
N THR A 41 -5.13 -4.79 14.89
CA THR A 41 -4.54 -3.94 13.84
C THR A 41 -3.88 -2.71 14.45
N ASP A 42 -2.73 -2.29 13.91
CA ASP A 42 -2.16 -0.98 14.23
C ASP A 42 -3.08 0.16 13.75
N GLN A 43 -3.13 1.25 14.50
CA GLN A 43 -4.05 2.34 14.22
C GLN A 43 -3.51 3.27 13.13
N PHE A 44 -4.09 3.17 11.94
CA PHE A 44 -3.78 4.05 10.79
C PHE A 44 -4.89 5.06 10.47
N GLY A 45 -6.02 4.99 11.17
CA GLY A 45 -7.16 5.86 10.93
C GLY A 45 -8.29 5.64 11.93
N ASP A 46 -9.50 6.03 11.53
CA ASP A 46 -10.69 5.76 12.32
C ASP A 46 -11.03 4.26 12.27
N LYS A 47 -11.29 3.66 13.45
CA LYS A 47 -11.66 2.25 13.58
C LYS A 47 -12.88 1.88 12.74
N SER A 48 -13.82 2.82 12.54
CA SER A 48 -15.00 2.64 11.71
C SER A 48 -14.67 2.31 10.25
N PHE A 49 -13.52 2.75 9.72
CA PHE A 49 -13.15 2.40 8.35
C PHE A 49 -12.95 0.91 8.19
N VAL A 50 -12.23 0.27 9.12
CA VAL A 50 -12.00 -1.17 9.09
C VAL A 50 -13.30 -1.91 9.37
N LEU A 51 -14.03 -1.53 10.43
CA LEU A 51 -15.31 -2.16 10.77
C LEU A 51 -16.29 -2.19 9.59
N ASN A 52 -16.43 -1.07 8.88
CA ASN A 52 -17.32 -0.97 7.72
C ASN A 52 -16.82 -1.76 6.50
N ALA A 53 -15.52 -2.04 6.42
CA ALA A 53 -14.90 -2.80 5.35
C ALA A 53 -14.85 -4.32 5.64
N LEU A 54 -15.13 -4.75 6.89
CA LEU A 54 -15.16 -6.17 7.25
C LEU A 54 -16.19 -6.94 6.42
N MET A 55 -15.75 -8.12 5.99
CA MET A 55 -16.53 -9.06 5.18
C MET A 55 -17.27 -10.06 6.09
N LYS A 56 -17.73 -11.20 5.55
CA LYS A 56 -18.66 -12.09 6.26
C LYS A 56 -18.03 -12.64 7.55
N LYS A 57 -16.86 -13.28 7.44
CA LYS A 57 -16.17 -13.86 8.61
C LYS A 57 -15.60 -12.78 9.52
N GLY A 58 -15.05 -11.72 8.94
CA GLY A 58 -14.50 -10.60 9.70
C GLY A 58 -15.51 -9.92 10.63
N ARG A 59 -16.80 -9.89 10.28
CA ARG A 59 -17.87 -9.34 11.13
C ARG A 59 -18.22 -10.22 12.32
N GLU A 60 -17.79 -11.48 12.34
CA GLU A 60 -18.06 -12.44 13.42
C GLU A 60 -16.99 -12.40 14.52
N ILE A 61 -15.93 -11.60 14.34
CA ILE A 61 -14.80 -11.53 15.27
C ILE A 61 -14.67 -10.15 15.91
N GLU A 62 -13.99 -10.08 17.05
CA GLU A 62 -13.64 -8.81 17.68
C GLU A 62 -12.47 -8.13 16.95
N LEU A 63 -12.67 -6.88 16.52
CA LEU A 63 -11.59 -6.06 15.98
C LEU A 63 -11.06 -5.11 17.06
N ILE A 64 -9.77 -5.25 17.39
CA ILE A 64 -9.03 -4.34 18.25
C ILE A 64 -8.12 -3.47 17.38
N GLN A 65 -8.25 -2.15 17.49
CA GLN A 65 -7.36 -1.20 16.83
C GLN A 65 -6.77 -0.28 17.88
N ARG A 66 -5.44 -0.23 17.94
CA ARG A 66 -4.70 0.58 18.91
C ARG A 66 -3.38 1.06 18.30
N PRO A 67 -2.84 2.21 18.74
CA PRO A 67 -1.49 2.59 18.35
C PRO A 67 -0.48 1.64 19.00
N LYS A 68 0.72 1.55 18.41
CA LYS A 68 1.80 0.67 18.89
C LYS A 68 1.38 -0.79 18.98
N ALA A 69 0.54 -1.23 18.05
CA ALA A 69 0.02 -2.59 18.10
C ALA A 69 1.12 -3.65 17.90
N GLU A 70 2.31 -3.28 17.44
CA GLU A 70 3.50 -4.15 17.36
C GLU A 70 3.98 -4.71 18.69
N GLU A 71 3.48 -4.23 19.83
CA GLU A 71 3.64 -4.91 21.13
C GLU A 71 2.99 -6.31 21.13
N ASP A 72 1.99 -6.53 20.28
CA ASP A 72 1.43 -7.84 20.01
C ASP A 72 2.30 -8.61 18.99
N LEU A 73 2.72 -9.82 19.35
CA LEU A 73 3.60 -10.65 18.52
C LEU A 73 3.01 -10.96 17.14
N ALA A 74 1.69 -11.14 17.01
CA ALA A 74 1.06 -11.40 15.72
C ALA A 74 1.13 -10.16 14.81
N VAL A 75 0.96 -8.96 15.38
CA VAL A 75 1.08 -7.70 14.63
C VAL A 75 2.54 -7.43 14.23
N ALA A 76 3.50 -7.70 15.12
CA ALA A 76 4.92 -7.62 14.80
C ALA A 76 5.31 -8.58 13.66
N ALA A 77 4.85 -9.83 13.72
CA ALA A 77 5.07 -10.82 12.67
C ALA A 77 4.44 -10.38 11.33
N ALA A 78 3.20 -9.89 11.35
CA ALA A 78 2.53 -9.36 10.17
C ALA A 78 3.29 -8.18 9.54
N SER A 79 3.85 -7.29 10.37
CA SER A 79 4.66 -6.15 9.92
C SER A 79 5.95 -6.59 9.22
N ILE A 80 6.63 -7.62 9.75
CA ILE A 80 7.82 -8.21 9.12
C ILE A 80 7.45 -8.83 7.76
N LEU A 81 6.38 -9.62 7.70
CA LEU A 81 5.91 -10.24 6.46
C LEU A 81 5.53 -9.20 5.41
N ALA A 82 4.78 -8.16 5.80
CA ALA A 82 4.40 -7.07 4.90
C ALA A 82 5.62 -6.32 4.36
N ARG A 83 6.62 -6.07 5.20
CA ARG A 83 7.87 -5.42 4.77
C ARG A 83 8.68 -6.29 3.82
N ALA A 84 8.80 -7.59 4.11
CA ALA A 84 9.50 -8.54 3.24
C ALA A 84 8.82 -8.61 1.86
N GLU A 85 7.50 -8.73 1.81
CA GLU A 85 6.74 -8.74 0.57
C GLU A 85 6.85 -7.42 -0.20
N PHE A 86 6.82 -6.28 0.49
CA PHE A 86 7.03 -4.97 -0.12
C PHE A 86 8.40 -4.88 -0.80
N LEU A 87 9.48 -5.29 -0.11
CA LEU A 87 10.84 -5.28 -0.67
C LEU A 87 10.95 -6.21 -1.87
N ARG A 88 10.37 -7.41 -1.79
CA ARG A 88 10.34 -8.38 -2.88
C ARG A 88 9.61 -7.83 -4.10
N ARG A 89 8.43 -7.23 -3.91
CA ARG A 89 7.65 -6.62 -5.00
C ARG A 89 8.37 -5.44 -5.63
N LEU A 90 9.03 -4.61 -4.82
CA LEU A 90 9.81 -3.48 -5.33
C LEU A 90 10.99 -3.97 -6.18
N TYR A 91 11.69 -5.01 -5.74
CA TYR A 91 12.78 -5.62 -6.50
C TYR A 91 12.31 -6.10 -7.88
N PHE A 92 11.23 -6.90 -7.94
CA PHE A 92 10.70 -7.38 -9.22
C PHE A 92 10.19 -6.24 -10.10
N LEU A 93 9.53 -5.24 -9.51
CA LEU A 93 9.09 -4.06 -10.25
C LEU A 93 10.26 -3.27 -10.85
N SER A 94 11.40 -3.20 -10.16
CA SER A 94 12.64 -2.63 -10.70
C SER A 94 13.19 -3.44 -11.86
N GLN A 95 13.14 -4.77 -11.80
CA GLN A 95 13.55 -5.62 -12.92
C GLN A 95 12.64 -5.43 -14.13
N ASP A 96 11.33 -5.36 -13.92
CA ASP A 96 10.33 -5.20 -14.99
C ASP A 96 10.52 -3.89 -15.79
N VAL A 97 11.05 -2.84 -15.15
CA VAL A 97 11.32 -1.55 -15.79
C VAL A 97 12.79 -1.31 -16.11
N GLY A 98 13.66 -2.30 -15.86
CA GLY A 98 15.10 -2.22 -16.11
C GLY A 98 15.83 -1.12 -15.32
N MET A 99 15.29 -0.69 -14.18
CA MET A 99 15.85 0.39 -13.37
C MET A 99 15.50 0.25 -11.89
N ASP A 100 16.47 0.53 -11.02
CA ASP A 100 16.26 0.57 -9.58
C ASP A 100 15.24 1.63 -9.17
N LEU A 101 14.25 1.22 -8.40
CA LEU A 101 13.20 2.07 -7.86
C LEU A 101 13.52 2.41 -6.40
N PRO A 102 14.00 3.63 -6.11
CA PRO A 102 14.34 4.01 -4.74
C PRO A 102 13.10 4.07 -3.85
N LYS A 103 13.29 3.70 -2.58
CA LYS A 103 12.25 3.75 -1.55
C LYS A 103 12.10 5.17 -1.00
N GLY A 104 10.91 5.47 -0.48
CA GLY A 104 10.64 6.72 0.24
C GLY A 104 10.18 7.85 -0.67
N SER A 105 10.62 9.08 -0.37
CA SER A 105 10.17 10.31 -1.02
C SER A 105 11.27 11.36 -1.18
N SER A 106 12.53 10.93 -1.22
CA SER A 106 13.69 11.80 -1.41
C SER A 106 13.81 12.29 -2.86
N SER A 107 14.73 13.22 -3.12
CA SER A 107 15.05 13.69 -4.47
C SER A 107 15.47 12.56 -5.42
N LEU A 108 16.08 11.49 -4.90
CA LEU A 108 16.42 10.30 -5.69
C LEU A 108 15.19 9.66 -6.35
N VAL A 109 14.02 9.73 -5.71
CA VAL A 109 12.76 9.23 -6.27
C VAL A 109 12.29 10.12 -7.43
N ASP A 110 12.46 11.43 -7.30
CA ASP A 110 12.12 12.39 -8.37
C ASP A 110 13.03 12.16 -9.59
N GLU A 111 14.34 12.00 -9.38
CA GLU A 111 15.32 11.72 -10.44
C GLU A 111 15.04 10.37 -11.14
N ALA A 112 14.79 9.31 -10.37
CA ALA A 112 14.44 8.01 -10.91
C ALA A 112 13.14 8.08 -11.73
N GLY A 113 12.11 8.76 -11.21
CA GLY A 113 10.85 8.96 -11.92
C GLY A 113 11.04 9.75 -13.22
N LEU A 114 11.85 10.81 -13.22
CA LEU A 114 12.16 11.58 -14.42
C LEU A 114 12.89 10.75 -15.47
N ARG A 115 13.88 9.94 -15.06
CA ARG A 115 14.58 9.02 -15.97
C ARG A 115 13.63 8.01 -16.60
N LEU A 116 12.73 7.41 -15.81
CA LEU A 116 11.73 6.47 -16.33
C LEU A 116 10.81 7.11 -17.35
N VAL A 117 10.32 8.32 -17.07
CA VAL A 117 9.42 9.00 -18.00
C VAL A 117 10.13 9.36 -19.30
N LYS A 118 11.41 9.78 -19.24
CA LYS A 118 12.20 10.03 -20.44
C LYS A 118 12.41 8.76 -21.29
N LEU A 119 12.56 7.60 -20.65
CA LEU A 119 12.80 6.32 -21.34
C LEU A 119 11.52 5.64 -21.85
N HIS A 120 10.44 5.70 -21.07
CA HIS A 120 9.23 4.89 -21.29
C HIS A 120 7.95 5.73 -21.43
N LYS A 121 8.07 7.05 -21.54
CA LYS A 121 6.97 8.02 -21.53
C LYS A 121 6.21 8.06 -20.19
N VAL A 122 5.26 8.99 -20.08
CA VAL A 122 4.59 9.32 -18.80
C VAL A 122 3.77 8.14 -18.27
N GLU A 123 3.25 7.30 -19.15
CA GLU A 123 2.38 6.16 -18.85
C GLU A 123 3.06 5.10 -17.97
N ILE A 124 4.40 5.03 -17.95
CA ILE A 124 5.11 4.11 -17.06
C ILE A 124 4.77 4.34 -15.59
N LEU A 125 4.46 5.59 -15.21
CA LEU A 125 4.12 5.96 -13.83
C LEU A 125 2.83 5.29 -13.34
N ASP A 126 1.94 4.85 -14.24
CA ASP A 126 0.77 4.05 -13.86
C ASP A 126 1.16 2.71 -13.24
N LYS A 127 2.24 2.11 -13.76
CA LYS A 127 2.74 0.79 -13.38
C LYS A 127 3.59 0.82 -12.12
N VAL A 128 4.35 1.90 -11.92
CA VAL A 128 5.37 1.94 -10.87
C VAL A 128 5.10 2.91 -9.72
N ALA A 129 4.22 3.90 -9.91
CA ALA A 129 4.08 5.01 -8.96
C ALA A 129 2.65 5.17 -8.42
N LYS A 130 2.56 5.79 -7.24
CA LYS A 130 1.28 6.27 -6.67
C LYS A 130 0.99 7.67 -7.21
N LYS A 131 0.23 7.78 -8.30
CA LYS A 131 0.16 9.01 -9.10
C LYS A 131 -0.36 10.24 -8.36
N HIS A 132 -1.18 10.08 -7.33
CA HIS A 132 -1.71 11.22 -6.56
C HIS A 132 -0.67 11.90 -5.63
N PHE A 133 0.50 11.30 -5.42
CA PHE A 133 1.56 11.90 -4.61
C PHE A 133 2.14 13.16 -5.28
N LYS A 134 2.64 14.11 -4.46
CA LYS A 134 3.30 15.33 -4.94
C LYS A 134 4.52 15.05 -5.82
N ILE A 135 5.22 13.94 -5.58
CA ILE A 135 6.36 13.46 -6.37
C ILE A 135 6.02 13.41 -7.87
N THR A 136 4.90 12.77 -8.23
CA THR A 136 4.42 12.68 -9.61
C THR A 136 4.28 14.07 -10.24
N ARG A 137 3.72 15.05 -9.51
CA ARG A 137 3.56 16.41 -10.02
C ARG A 137 4.90 17.10 -10.27
N ARG A 138 5.88 16.89 -9.39
CA ARG A 138 7.24 17.44 -9.58
C ARG A 138 7.91 16.85 -10.82
N ILE A 139 7.84 15.53 -10.99
CA ILE A 139 8.37 14.85 -12.19
C ILE A 139 7.74 15.43 -13.47
N LEU A 140 6.42 15.61 -13.50
CA LEU A 140 5.73 16.15 -14.66
C LEU A 140 6.02 17.63 -14.92
N ALA A 141 6.30 18.42 -13.89
CA ALA A 141 6.70 19.81 -14.04
C ALA A 141 8.09 19.92 -14.67
N SER A 142 9.05 19.11 -14.23
CA SER A 142 10.43 19.08 -14.75
C SER A 142 10.56 18.53 -16.18
N LEU A 143 9.48 18.11 -16.82
CA LEU A 143 9.46 17.72 -18.24
C LEU A 143 9.06 18.87 -19.17
N LYS A 144 8.50 19.95 -18.61
CA LYS A 144 8.07 21.14 -19.36
C LYS A 144 9.16 22.22 -19.43
N GLU A 145 10.25 22.01 -18.69
CA GLU A 145 11.49 22.79 -18.70
C GLU A 145 12.48 22.13 -19.67
#